data_AF-A0A1X7SUI2-F1
#
_entry.id   AF-A0A1X7SUI2-F1
#
_cell.length_a   1.000
_cell.length_b   1.000
_cell.length_c   1.000
_cell.angle_alpha   90.00
_cell.angle_beta   90.00
_cell.angle_gamma   90.00
#
_symmetry.space_group_name_H-M   'P 1'
#
loop_
_entity.id
_entity.type
_entity.pdbx_description
1 polymer ?
#
loop_
_entity_poly.entity_id
_entity_poly.type
_entity_poly.pdbx_seq_one_letter_code
_entity_poly.pdbx_strand_id
1 'polypeptide(L)'
;YFDALSRGVAPPVKARYEGIGVANNGGVSKGKLATLHSQMEGETVNVSKLRELWTNIGCKETTLSEILSMGDMNEKEQVIWRYVLALACTTMEKSISCALKTVCEIMSTDSDGGDARISFELFSDLYSFLAKVDGDISEAQIQRSLDWLKVESERFDGNIGPREFKHPSCPKLSTKM
;
A
#
# COMPACT_ATOMS: atom_id res chain seq x y z
N TYR A 1 23.02 18.47 -11.37
CA TYR A 1 23.54 17.26 -12.04
C TYR A 1 25.06 17.31 -12.16
N PHE A 2 25.63 18.28 -12.88
CA PHE A 2 27.09 18.42 -13.03
C PHE A 2 27.84 18.75 -11.72
N ASP A 3 27.19 19.41 -10.76
CA ASP A 3 27.79 19.74 -9.45
C ASP A 3 27.87 18.54 -8.47
N ALA A 4 27.13 17.45 -8.72
CA ALA A 4 27.17 16.23 -7.91
C ALA A 4 28.30 15.29 -8.33
N LEU A 5 28.66 15.30 -9.63
CA LEU A 5 29.74 14.50 -10.19
C LEU A 5 31.13 14.93 -9.71
N SER A 6 31.32 16.21 -9.37
CA SER A 6 32.60 16.73 -8.86
C SER A 6 32.89 16.34 -7.40
N ARG A 7 31.88 15.88 -6.66
CA ARG A 7 31.98 15.57 -5.22
C ARG A 7 31.93 14.08 -4.90
N GLY A 8 31.90 13.20 -5.90
CA GLY A 8 31.84 11.74 -5.70
C GLY A 8 30.56 11.26 -5.00
N VAL A 9 29.54 12.12 -4.87
CA VAL A 9 28.25 11.77 -4.30
C VAL A 9 27.41 11.15 -5.40
N ALA A 10 26.92 9.92 -5.17
CA ALA A 10 25.98 9.28 -6.09
C ALA A 10 24.81 10.24 -6.34
N PRO A 11 24.55 10.64 -7.59
CA PRO A 11 23.47 11.57 -7.88
C PRO A 11 22.17 10.93 -7.40
N PRO A 12 21.24 11.70 -6.80
CA PRO A 12 19.95 11.16 -6.39
C PRO A 12 19.34 10.51 -7.63
N VAL A 13 19.18 9.17 -7.56
CA VAL A 13 18.66 8.37 -8.66
C VAL A 13 17.35 9.02 -9.04
N LYS A 14 17.23 9.46 -10.30
CA LYS A 14 16.00 10.04 -10.83
C LYS A 14 14.87 9.09 -10.47
N ALA A 15 14.05 9.47 -9.48
CA ALA A 15 12.74 8.87 -9.29
C ALA A 15 12.08 8.88 -10.66
N ARG A 16 11.65 7.72 -11.15
CA ARG A 16 10.93 7.62 -12.42
C ARG A 16 9.77 8.61 -12.33
N TYR A 17 9.83 9.63 -13.18
CA TYR A 17 8.79 10.63 -13.30
C TYR A 17 7.49 9.90 -13.67
N GLU A 18 6.61 9.68 -12.68
CA GLU A 18 5.25 9.20 -12.92
C GLU A 18 4.59 10.25 -13.81
N GLY A 19 4.33 9.88 -15.07
CA GLY A 19 3.81 10.79 -16.08
C GLY A 19 2.54 11.49 -15.62
N ILE A 20 2.39 12.76 -16.02
CA ILE A 20 1.16 13.53 -15.89
C ILE A 20 0.05 12.75 -16.61
N GLY A 21 -0.72 11.96 -15.87
CA GLY A 21 -1.69 11.05 -16.44
C GLY A 21 -2.66 10.56 -15.38
N VAL A 22 -3.93 10.92 -15.58
CA VAL A 22 -5.09 10.72 -14.71
C VAL A 22 -5.16 11.73 -13.56
N ALA A 23 -6.18 12.57 -13.62
CA ALA A 23 -6.54 13.45 -12.53
C ALA A 23 -6.86 12.61 -11.27
N ASN A 24 -5.85 12.39 -10.42
CA ASN A 24 -6.09 11.94 -9.06
C ASN A 24 -6.71 13.11 -8.32
N ASN A 25 -8.03 13.06 -8.12
CA ASN A 25 -8.81 14.11 -7.48
C ASN A 25 -8.27 14.53 -6.09
N GLY A 26 -7.43 13.69 -5.45
CA GLY A 26 -6.75 13.97 -4.17
C GLY A 26 -5.22 14.21 -4.22
N GLY A 27 -4.57 14.10 -5.38
CA GLY A 27 -3.12 14.28 -5.51
C GLY A 27 -2.25 13.18 -4.86
N VAL A 28 -2.83 12.04 -4.48
CA VAL A 28 -2.13 10.83 -3.99
C VAL A 28 -1.52 10.09 -5.19
N SER A 29 -0.31 9.56 -5.07
CA SER A 29 0.28 8.68 -6.10
C SER A 29 1.15 7.62 -5.42
N LYS A 30 1.51 6.56 -6.15
CA LYS A 30 2.36 5.50 -5.60
C LYS A 30 3.71 6.07 -5.15
N GLY A 31 4.35 6.91 -5.96
CA GLY A 31 5.60 7.58 -5.58
C GLY A 31 5.49 8.42 -4.29
N LYS A 32 4.36 9.11 -4.09
CA LYS A 32 4.11 9.87 -2.86
C LYS A 32 3.91 8.98 -1.64
N LEU A 33 3.14 7.91 -1.78
CA LEU A 33 2.94 6.92 -0.71
C LEU A 33 4.23 6.19 -0.35
N ALA A 34 5.08 5.87 -1.33
CA ALA A 34 6.41 5.31 -1.09
C ALA A 34 7.31 6.30 -0.34
N THR A 35 7.25 7.59 -0.70
CA THR A 35 7.98 8.65 0.03
C THR A 35 7.53 8.72 1.48
N LEU A 36 6.22 8.71 1.75
CA LEU A 36 5.71 8.65 3.13
C LEU A 36 6.17 7.40 3.86
N HIS A 37 6.06 6.24 3.22
CA HIS A 37 6.45 4.97 3.84
C HIS A 37 7.92 5.00 4.28
N SER A 38 8.81 5.58 3.48
CA SER A 38 10.22 5.76 3.85
C SER A 38 10.48 6.74 5.01
N GLN A 39 9.52 7.63 5.30
CA GLN A 39 9.59 8.62 6.38
C GLN A 39 8.97 8.12 7.69
N MET A 40 8.27 6.97 7.67
CA MET A 40 7.65 6.42 8.87
C MET A 40 8.66 5.62 9.68
N GLU A 41 8.89 6.06 10.92
CA GLU A 41 9.72 5.37 11.89
C GLU A 41 8.83 4.47 12.76
N GLY A 42 8.46 3.30 12.23
CA GLY A 42 7.70 2.28 12.96
C GLY A 42 6.29 2.00 12.42
N GLU A 43 5.55 1.20 13.17
CA GLU A 43 4.24 0.67 12.77
C GLU A 43 3.10 1.66 13.07
N THR A 44 3.24 2.46 14.13
CA THR A 44 2.25 3.44 14.58
C THR A 44 2.72 4.87 14.31
N VAL A 45 1.79 5.72 13.91
CA VAL A 45 2.06 7.14 13.61
C VAL A 45 1.02 8.03 14.27
N ASN A 46 1.46 9.14 14.85
CA ASN A 46 0.56 10.17 15.36
C ASN A 46 -0.15 10.88 14.20
N VAL A 47 -1.47 11.07 14.31
CA VAL A 47 -2.30 11.63 13.22
C VAL A 47 -1.90 13.07 12.88
N SER A 48 -1.48 13.89 13.85
CA SER A 48 -0.98 15.23 13.58
C SER A 48 0.30 15.21 12.75
N LYS A 49 1.26 14.34 13.11
CA LYS A 49 2.50 14.14 12.33
C LYS A 49 2.19 13.62 10.92
N LEU A 50 1.25 12.68 10.80
CA LEU A 50 0.81 12.15 9.52
C LEU A 50 0.20 13.25 8.62
N ARG A 51 -0.67 14.12 9.15
CA ARG A 51 -1.27 15.25 8.41
C ARG A 51 -0.20 16.23 7.91
N GLU A 52 0.81 16.51 8.72
CA GLU A 52 1.95 17.35 8.33
C GLU A 52 2.73 16.72 7.17
N LEU A 53 3.17 15.46 7.30
CA LEU A 53 3.90 14.76 6.24
C LEU A 53 3.07 14.65 4.95
N TRP A 54 1.77 14.39 5.07
CA TRP A 54 0.84 14.26 3.95
C TRP A 54 0.66 15.57 3.16
N THR A 55 0.56 16.70 3.84
CA THR A 55 0.45 18.02 3.20
C THR A 55 1.79 18.48 2.62
N ASN A 56 2.91 18.16 3.28
CA ASN A 56 4.27 18.50 2.81
C ASN A 56 4.62 17.87 1.46
N ILE A 57 4.12 16.66 1.15
CA ILE A 57 4.28 16.03 -0.17
C ILE A 57 3.22 16.49 -1.20
N GLY A 58 2.40 17.48 -0.84
CA GLY A 58 1.38 18.06 -1.70
C GLY A 58 0.16 17.18 -1.93
N CYS A 59 -0.19 16.29 -1.00
CA CYS A 59 -1.49 15.62 -1.00
C CYS A 59 -2.52 16.47 -0.26
N LYS A 60 -3.79 16.41 -0.68
CA LYS A 60 -4.85 17.19 -0.04
C LYS A 60 -5.19 16.60 1.33
N GLU A 61 -5.35 17.46 2.33
CA GLU A 61 -5.79 17.03 3.67
C GLU A 61 -7.18 16.40 3.64
N THR A 62 -8.08 16.89 2.78
CA THR A 62 -9.42 16.31 2.61
C THR A 62 -9.36 14.83 2.25
N THR A 63 -8.42 14.45 1.37
CA THR A 63 -8.22 13.05 0.99
C THR A 63 -7.70 12.21 2.14
N LEU A 64 -6.81 12.76 2.99
CA LEU A 64 -6.39 12.05 4.20
C LEU A 64 -7.56 11.86 5.18
N SER A 65 -8.38 12.89 5.37
CA SER A 65 -9.57 12.81 6.24
C SER A 65 -10.59 11.79 5.72
N GLU A 66 -10.77 11.67 4.40
CA GLU A 66 -11.59 10.62 3.77
C GLU A 66 -11.00 9.22 4.05
N ILE A 67 -9.69 9.04 3.86
CA ILE A 67 -8.97 7.78 4.14
C ILE A 67 -9.11 7.36 5.60
N LEU A 68 -8.89 8.29 6.52
CA LEU A 68 -9.04 8.04 7.95
C LEU A 68 -10.50 7.78 8.33
N SER A 69 -11.46 8.39 7.64
CA SER A 69 -12.89 8.12 7.87
C SER A 69 -13.27 6.70 7.42
N MET A 70 -12.77 6.24 6.26
CA MET A 70 -13.07 4.90 5.75
C MET A 70 -12.61 3.79 6.72
N GLY A 71 -11.53 4.02 7.46
CA GLY A 71 -11.00 3.05 8.42
C GLY A 71 -11.42 3.27 9.87
N ASP A 72 -12.38 4.16 10.15
CA ASP A 72 -12.76 4.55 11.52
C ASP A 72 -11.55 4.99 12.38
N MET A 73 -10.72 5.87 11.81
CA MET A 73 -9.46 6.35 12.39
C MET A 73 -9.40 7.87 12.61
N ASN A 74 -10.41 8.64 12.17
CA ASN A 74 -10.36 10.10 12.24
C ASN A 74 -10.27 10.68 13.66
N GLU A 75 -10.80 9.98 14.66
CA GLU A 75 -10.82 10.41 16.06
C GLU A 75 -9.62 9.89 16.87
N LYS A 76 -8.76 9.04 16.27
CA LYS A 76 -7.63 8.42 16.96
C LYS A 76 -6.42 9.36 16.98
N GLU A 77 -5.72 9.41 18.10
CA GLU A 77 -4.46 10.16 18.19
C GLU A 77 -3.31 9.45 17.44
N GLN A 78 -3.32 8.12 17.45
CA GLN A 78 -2.35 7.28 16.76
C GLN A 78 -3.05 6.22 15.91
N VAL A 79 -2.46 5.95 14.75
CA VAL A 79 -2.99 5.00 13.76
C VAL A 79 -1.88 4.07 13.29
N ILE A 80 -2.25 2.87 12.85
CA ILE A 80 -1.31 1.92 12.25
C ILE A 80 -1.06 2.34 10.81
N TRP A 81 0.19 2.67 10.48
CA TRP A 81 0.56 3.23 9.18
C TRP A 81 0.19 2.30 8.02
N ARG A 82 0.40 0.99 8.15
CA ARG A 82 0.09 0.03 7.07
C ARG A 82 -1.39 0.01 6.68
N TYR A 83 -2.30 0.28 7.62
CA TYR A 83 -3.73 0.36 7.33
C TYR A 83 -4.10 1.65 6.60
N VAL A 84 -3.50 2.78 7.01
CA VAL A 84 -3.63 4.05 6.28
C VAL A 84 -3.09 3.90 4.86
N LEU A 85 -1.92 3.28 4.70
CA LEU A 85 -1.30 3.02 3.40
C LEU A 85 -2.21 2.16 2.52
N ALA A 86 -2.76 1.07 3.06
CA ALA A 86 -3.64 0.17 2.33
C ALA A 86 -4.92 0.89 1.84
N LEU A 87 -5.55 1.70 2.70
CA LEU A 87 -6.71 2.51 2.31
C LEU A 87 -6.33 3.62 1.32
N ALA A 88 -5.15 4.23 1.45
CA ALA A 88 -4.69 5.19 0.46
C ALA A 88 -4.54 4.54 -0.92
N CYS A 89 -4.05 3.30 -0.99
CA CYS A 89 -3.97 2.56 -2.24
C CYS A 89 -5.37 2.23 -2.82
N THR A 90 -6.40 1.99 -2.00
CA THR A 90 -7.77 1.77 -2.53
C THR A 90 -8.38 3.03 -3.13
N THR A 91 -7.99 4.24 -2.71
CA THR A 91 -8.43 5.49 -3.36
C THR A 91 -7.90 5.67 -4.78
N MET A 92 -6.80 4.99 -5.12
CA MET A 92 -6.15 5.07 -6.43
C MET A 92 -6.55 3.94 -7.37
N GLU A 93 -6.85 2.77 -6.80
CA GLU A 93 -6.98 1.51 -7.53
C GLU A 93 -8.43 1.07 -7.68
N LYS A 94 -8.72 0.34 -8.77
CA LYS A 94 -10.07 -0.11 -9.11
C LYS A 94 -10.52 -1.40 -8.41
N SER A 95 -9.68 -1.95 -7.51
CA SER A 95 -10.00 -3.17 -6.77
C SER A 95 -9.03 -3.37 -5.61
N ILE A 96 -9.46 -4.12 -4.59
CA ILE A 96 -8.61 -4.53 -3.46
C ILE A 96 -7.36 -5.28 -3.94
N SER A 97 -7.48 -6.17 -4.94
CA SER A 97 -6.33 -6.88 -5.51
C SER A 97 -5.30 -5.94 -6.16
N CYS A 98 -5.74 -4.83 -6.75
CA CYS A 98 -4.83 -3.82 -7.28
C CYS A 98 -4.23 -2.97 -6.16
N ALA A 99 -5.03 -2.58 -5.17
CA ALA A 99 -4.53 -1.87 -3.98
C ALA A 99 -3.46 -2.67 -3.24
N LEU A 100 -3.71 -3.96 -2.95
CA LEU A 100 -2.76 -4.86 -2.29
C LEU A 100 -1.49 -5.05 -3.13
N LYS A 101 -1.59 -5.10 -4.46
CA LYS A 101 -0.41 -5.09 -5.33
C LYS A 101 0.42 -3.83 -5.11
N THR A 102 -0.22 -2.65 -5.11
CA THR A 102 0.48 -1.38 -4.91
C THR A 102 1.10 -1.29 -3.52
N VAL A 103 0.44 -1.84 -2.48
CA VAL A 103 1.00 -1.96 -1.13
C VAL A 103 2.24 -2.86 -1.12
N CYS A 104 2.17 -4.04 -1.75
CA CYS A 104 3.30 -4.96 -1.87
C CYS A 104 4.50 -4.27 -2.55
N GLU A 105 4.26 -3.53 -3.63
CA GLU A 105 5.30 -2.79 -4.34
C GLU A 105 5.90 -1.62 -3.53
N ILE A 106 5.21 -1.10 -2.52
CA ILE A 106 5.70 -0.03 -1.64
C ILE A 106 6.47 -0.61 -0.44
N MET A 107 5.98 -1.72 0.13
CA MET A 107 6.50 -2.30 1.37
C MET A 107 7.56 -3.38 1.14
N SER A 108 7.68 -3.91 -0.07
CA SER A 108 8.66 -4.96 -0.36
C SER A 108 10.09 -4.43 -0.29
N THR A 109 10.99 -5.29 0.18
CA THR A 109 12.44 -5.05 0.20
C THR A 109 13.12 -5.54 -1.08
N ASP A 110 12.36 -6.14 -1.99
CA ASP A 110 12.85 -6.58 -3.29
C ASP A 110 13.41 -5.39 -4.10
N SER A 111 14.43 -5.65 -4.91
CA SER A 111 14.96 -4.65 -5.85
C SER A 111 13.86 -4.17 -6.81
N ASP A 112 13.93 -2.91 -7.27
CA ASP A 112 12.95 -2.33 -8.19
C ASP A 112 12.73 -3.23 -9.43
N GLY A 113 11.48 -3.68 -9.63
CA GLY A 113 11.11 -4.66 -10.66
C GLY A 113 11.14 -6.14 -10.22
N GLY A 114 11.40 -6.42 -8.94
CA GLY A 114 11.30 -7.75 -8.34
C GLY A 114 9.87 -8.25 -8.16
N ASP A 115 9.71 -9.39 -7.48
CA ASP A 115 8.39 -10.02 -7.30
C ASP A 115 7.49 -9.27 -6.30
N ALA A 116 8.01 -8.24 -5.63
CA ALA A 116 7.33 -7.39 -4.67
C ALA A 116 6.67 -8.22 -3.56
N ARG A 117 7.43 -9.14 -2.96
CA ARG A 117 6.90 -10.00 -1.91
C ARG A 117 6.92 -9.32 -0.54
N ILE A 118 5.91 -9.65 0.27
CA ILE A 118 5.79 -9.32 1.70
C ILE A 118 5.44 -10.60 2.48
N SER A 119 5.60 -10.60 3.81
CA SER A 119 5.23 -11.77 4.61
C SER A 119 3.73 -12.09 4.50
N PHE A 120 3.38 -13.38 4.55
CA PHE A 120 1.99 -13.81 4.53
C PHE A 120 1.20 -13.19 5.69
N GLU A 121 1.80 -13.11 6.88
CA GLU A 121 1.16 -12.51 8.05
C GLU A 121 0.74 -11.07 7.77
N LEU A 122 1.64 -10.25 7.24
CA LEU A 122 1.36 -8.87 6.86
C LEU A 122 0.29 -8.79 5.77
N PHE A 123 0.41 -9.61 4.72
CA PHE A 123 -0.61 -9.66 3.66
C PHE A 123 -2.00 -10.03 4.21
N SER A 124 -2.06 -11.03 5.07
CA SER A 124 -3.31 -11.56 5.63
C SER A 124 -4.02 -10.54 6.52
N ASP A 125 -3.25 -9.81 7.31
CA ASP A 125 -3.75 -8.71 8.16
C ASP A 125 -4.33 -7.58 7.29
N LEU A 126 -3.57 -7.15 6.27
CA LEU A 126 -4.00 -6.09 5.35
C LEU A 126 -5.23 -6.48 4.51
N TYR A 127 -5.25 -7.68 3.95
CA TYR A 127 -6.40 -8.16 3.17
C TYR A 127 -7.65 -8.27 4.03
N SER A 128 -7.53 -8.85 5.23
CA SER A 128 -8.66 -8.97 6.16
C SER A 128 -9.18 -7.61 6.60
N PHE A 129 -8.28 -6.66 6.85
CA PHE A 129 -8.65 -5.29 7.19
C PHE A 129 -9.42 -4.62 6.04
N LEU A 130 -8.87 -4.64 4.82
CA LEU A 130 -9.54 -4.03 3.66
C LEU A 130 -10.88 -4.69 3.34
N ALA A 131 -10.96 -6.02 3.43
CA ALA A 131 -12.20 -6.75 3.18
C ALA A 131 -13.30 -6.42 4.20
N LYS A 132 -12.93 -6.17 5.46
CA LYS A 132 -13.86 -5.70 6.49
C LYS A 132 -14.35 -4.27 6.24
N VAL A 133 -13.45 -3.38 5.80
CA VAL A 133 -13.81 -2.00 5.43
C VAL A 133 -14.73 -1.97 4.20
N ASP A 134 -14.46 -2.82 3.21
CA ASP A 134 -15.28 -2.97 2.00
C ASP A 134 -16.69 -3.51 2.30
N GLY A 135 -16.81 -4.44 3.25
CA GLY A 135 -18.10 -4.96 3.74
C GLY A 135 -18.80 -5.96 2.82
N ASP A 136 -18.44 -6.00 1.54
CA ASP A 136 -19.06 -6.88 0.54
C ASP A 136 -18.41 -8.27 0.44
N ILE A 137 -17.26 -8.47 1.07
CA ILE A 137 -16.53 -9.74 1.05
C ILE A 137 -16.88 -10.56 2.30
N SER A 138 -17.60 -11.67 2.09
CA SER A 138 -17.95 -12.58 3.19
C SER A 138 -16.72 -13.18 3.88
N GLU A 139 -16.80 -13.43 5.19
CA GLU A 139 -15.73 -14.09 5.95
C GLU A 139 -15.30 -15.44 5.35
N ALA A 140 -16.26 -16.22 4.81
CA ALA A 140 -15.97 -17.47 4.13
C ALA A 140 -15.12 -17.29 2.86
N GLN A 141 -15.32 -16.18 2.13
CA GLN A 141 -14.50 -15.83 0.95
C GLN A 141 -13.10 -15.36 1.37
N ILE A 142 -13.00 -14.55 2.42
CA ILE A 142 -11.72 -14.12 3.00
C ILE A 142 -10.92 -15.36 3.39
N GLN A 143 -11.50 -16.24 4.21
CA GLN A 143 -10.84 -17.43 4.72
C GLN A 143 -10.41 -18.37 3.60
N ARG A 144 -11.28 -18.64 2.61
CA ARG A 144 -10.93 -19.48 1.46
C ARG A 144 -9.72 -18.94 0.69
N SER A 145 -9.65 -17.63 0.51
CA SER A 145 -8.53 -16.98 -0.19
C SER A 145 -7.25 -17.07 0.64
N LEU A 146 -7.34 -16.79 1.95
CA LEU A 146 -6.20 -16.86 2.87
C LEU A 146 -5.67 -18.29 3.05
N ASP A 147 -6.53 -19.30 3.12
CA ASP A 147 -6.12 -20.71 3.23
C ASP A 147 -5.32 -21.15 2.01
N TRP A 148 -5.81 -20.80 0.81
CA TRP A 148 -5.11 -21.09 -0.43
C TRP A 148 -3.76 -20.38 -0.49
N LEU A 149 -3.75 -19.08 -0.15
CA LEU A 149 -2.55 -18.26 -0.17
C LEU A 149 -1.51 -18.68 0.88
N LYS A 150 -1.95 -19.18 2.04
CA LYS A 150 -1.07 -19.71 3.08
C LYS A 150 -0.27 -20.92 2.58
N VAL A 151 -0.93 -21.84 1.90
CA VAL A 151 -0.25 -23.01 1.30
C VAL A 151 0.71 -22.58 0.19
N GLU A 152 0.34 -21.58 -0.60
CA GLU A 152 1.22 -21.08 -1.66
C GLU A 152 2.43 -20.33 -1.08
N SER A 153 2.27 -19.56 0.01
CA SER A 153 3.37 -18.80 0.63
C SER A 153 4.45 -19.69 1.22
N GLU A 154 4.11 -20.90 1.69
CA GLU A 154 5.08 -21.89 2.16
C GLU A 154 6.09 -22.28 1.06
N ARG A 155 5.71 -22.19 -0.21
CA ARG A 155 6.61 -22.43 -1.35
C ARG A 155 7.58 -21.28 -1.60
N PHE A 156 7.26 -20.10 -1.06
CA PHE A 156 8.01 -18.85 -1.22
C PHE A 156 8.51 -18.33 0.13
N ASP A 157 8.93 -19.25 1.01
CA ASP A 157 9.54 -18.93 2.31
C ASP A 157 8.64 -18.07 3.22
N GLY A 158 7.33 -18.37 3.21
CA GLY A 158 6.33 -17.65 4.00
C GLY A 158 5.94 -16.28 3.44
N ASN A 159 6.38 -15.94 2.22
CA ASN A 159 6.10 -14.66 1.58
C ASN A 159 5.09 -14.79 0.44
N ILE A 160 4.38 -13.69 0.16
CA ILE A 160 3.38 -13.57 -0.91
C ILE A 160 3.63 -12.29 -1.69
N GLY A 161 3.49 -12.37 -3.01
CA GLY A 161 3.48 -11.20 -3.88
C GLY A 161 2.30 -11.20 -4.85
N PRO A 162 2.26 -10.21 -5.76
CA PRO A 162 1.20 -10.03 -6.73
C PRO A 162 0.99 -11.20 -7.70
N ARG A 163 2.01 -12.04 -7.93
CA ARG A 163 1.89 -13.21 -8.80
C ARG A 163 0.96 -14.26 -8.21
N GLU A 164 1.05 -14.51 -6.91
CA GLU A 164 0.33 -15.59 -6.24
C GLU A 164 -1.15 -15.25 -6.11
N PHE A 165 -1.49 -14.08 -5.57
CA PHE A 165 -2.90 -13.72 -5.34
C PHE A 165 -3.64 -13.23 -6.59
N LYS A 166 -2.94 -13.02 -7.71
CA LYS A 166 -3.56 -12.80 -9.03
C LYS A 166 -3.52 -14.04 -9.91
N HIS A 167 -3.02 -15.17 -9.39
CA HIS A 167 -3.00 -16.41 -10.13
C HIS A 167 -4.44 -16.87 -10.48
N PRO A 168 -4.72 -17.42 -11.67
CA PRO A 168 -6.08 -17.83 -12.07
C PRO A 168 -6.73 -18.86 -11.13
N SER A 169 -5.92 -19.67 -10.45
CA SER A 169 -6.38 -20.66 -9.47
C SER A 169 -6.58 -20.09 -8.06
N CYS A 170 -6.11 -18.87 -7.79
CA CYS A 170 -6.37 -18.22 -6.52
C CYS A 170 -7.86 -17.83 -6.44
N PRO A 171 -8.55 -18.11 -5.33
CA PRO A 171 -9.86 -17.54 -5.07
C PRO A 171 -9.83 -16.01 -5.22
N LYS A 172 -10.89 -15.43 -5.78
CA LYS A 172 -10.93 -13.98 -6.03
C LYS A 172 -10.98 -13.20 -4.72
N LEU A 173 -10.03 -12.29 -4.55
CA LEU A 173 -9.96 -11.44 -3.36
C LEU A 173 -11.13 -10.44 -3.27
N SER A 174 -11.64 -9.97 -4.40
CA SER A 174 -12.87 -9.16 -4.46
C SER A 174 -13.70 -9.52 -5.71
N THR A 175 -15.01 -9.32 -5.61
CA THR A 175 -15.97 -9.77 -6.64
C THR A 175 -16.33 -8.64 -7.63
N LYS A 176 -16.20 -7.38 -7.21
CA LYS A 176 -16.28 -6.12 -8.00
C LYS A 176 -15.85 -4.95 -7.10
N MET A 177 -15.58 -3.79 -7.70
CA MET A 177 -15.77 -2.46 -7.08
C MET A 177 -17.12 -1.94 -7.56
#